data_AF-A0A1E3X242-F1
#
_entry.id   AF-A0A1E3X242-F1
#
_cell.length_a   1.000
_cell.length_b   1.000
_cell.length_c   1.000
_cell.angle_alpha   90.00
_cell.angle_beta   90.00
_cell.angle_gamma   90.00
#
_symmetry.space_group_name_H-M   'P 1'
#
loop_
_entity.id
_entity.type
_entity.pdbx_description
1 polymer ?
#
loop_
_entity_poly.entity_id
_entity_poly.type
_entity_poly.pdbx_seq_one_letter_code
_entity_poly.pdbx_strand_id
1 'polypeptide(L)'
;MATAGIDKTLKDVFALVSHLIKLPETKMWIDYDKEADVLYISFKRPQRATDSEMLDNGVLLRYKEDELVGLTVLEASKRQDVSDTT
;
A
#
# COMPACT_ATOMS: atom_id res chain seq x y z
N MET A 1 18.98 1.16 25.52
CA MET A 1 18.48 0.08 24.63
C MET A 1 17.18 0.42 23.91
N ALA A 2 16.31 1.32 24.43
CA ALA A 2 15.04 1.68 23.76
C ALA A 2 15.17 2.71 22.62
N THR A 3 16.25 3.49 22.56
CA THR A 3 16.42 4.61 21.61
C THR A 3 16.74 4.15 20.17
N ALA A 4 17.56 3.12 19.99
CA ALA A 4 17.97 2.66 18.66
C ALA A 4 16.82 2.12 17.79
N GLY A 5 15.74 1.60 18.40
CA GLY A 5 14.56 1.14 17.66
C GLY A 5 13.67 2.29 17.15
N ILE A 6 13.69 3.43 17.85
CA ILE A 6 12.91 4.61 17.49
C ILE A 6 13.52 5.29 16.27
N ASP A 7 14.85 5.44 16.24
CA ASP A 7 15.56 6.08 15.12
C ASP A 7 15.33 5.34 13.80
N LYS A 8 15.35 4.01 13.82
CA LYS A 8 15.03 3.18 12.65
C LYS A 8 13.58 3.39 12.20
N THR A 9 12.64 3.32 13.14
CA THR A 9 11.21 3.51 12.85
C THR A 9 10.95 4.89 12.24
N LEU A 10 11.57 5.95 12.78
CA LEU A 10 11.44 7.30 12.26
C LEU A 10 11.99 7.43 10.84
N LYS A 11 13.13 6.79 10.56
CA LYS A 11 13.71 6.77 9.21
C LYS A 11 12.75 6.12 8.21
N ASP A 12 12.20 4.95 8.56
CA ASP A 12 11.26 4.22 7.71
C ASP A 12 9.96 5.02 7.50
N VAL A 13 9.44 5.66 8.54
CA VAL A 13 8.26 6.53 8.45
C VAL A 13 8.52 7.74 7.56
N PHE A 14 9.66 8.42 7.70
CA PHE A 14 9.96 9.58 6.84
C PHE A 14 10.13 9.19 5.38
N ALA A 15 10.71 8.02 5.08
CA ALA A 15 10.73 7.49 3.74
C ALA A 15 9.30 7.32 3.20
N LEU A 16 8.39 6.71 3.97
CA LEU A 16 6.99 6.54 3.59
C LEU A 16 6.26 7.88 3.38
N VAL A 17 6.41 8.84 4.30
CA VAL A 17 5.76 10.16 4.20
C VAL A 17 6.05 10.83 2.86
N SER A 18 7.30 10.78 2.39
CA SER A 18 7.68 11.39 1.11
C SER A 18 6.99 10.79 -0.12
N HIS A 19 6.61 9.51 -0.04
CA HIS A 19 5.87 8.82 -1.09
C HIS A 19 4.37 9.06 -0.94
N LEU A 20 3.85 9.05 0.28
CA LEU A 20 2.43 9.26 0.56
C LEU A 20 1.95 10.65 0.15
N ILE A 21 2.75 11.70 0.35
CA ILE A 21 2.37 13.07 -0.05
C ILE A 21 2.37 13.30 -1.57
N LYS A 22 3.01 12.41 -2.34
CA LYS A 22 3.05 12.48 -3.81
C LYS A 22 1.85 11.77 -4.45
N LEU A 23 1.12 10.97 -3.69
CA LEU A 23 -0.07 10.29 -4.18
C LEU A 23 -1.21 11.30 -4.35
N PRO A 24 -2.07 11.13 -5.38
CA PRO A 24 -3.21 12.00 -5.60
C PRO A 24 -4.25 11.91 -4.47
N GLU A 25 -4.30 10.75 -3.79
CA GLU A 25 -5.28 10.47 -2.74
C GLU A 25 -4.79 10.94 -1.37
N THR A 26 -5.55 11.86 -0.77
CA THR A 26 -5.20 12.49 0.53
C THR A 26 -5.60 11.66 1.74
N LYS A 27 -6.46 10.65 1.56
CA LYS A 27 -6.92 9.76 2.63
C LYS A 27 -6.84 8.32 2.14
N MET A 28 -6.22 7.47 2.95
CA MET A 28 -6.14 6.05 2.68
C MET A 28 -6.17 5.22 3.95
N TRP A 29 -6.64 3.99 3.81
CA TRP A 29 -6.63 2.97 4.85
C TRP A 29 -5.74 1.83 4.39
N ILE A 30 -4.73 1.55 5.19
CA ILE A 30 -3.76 0.48 4.93
C ILE A 30 -3.97 -0.59 6.00
N ASP A 31 -4.15 -1.83 5.56
CA ASP A 31 -4.30 -2.99 6.43
C ASP A 31 -3.40 -4.11 5.93
N TYR A 32 -2.54 -4.63 6.80
CA TYR A 32 -1.62 -5.71 6.45
C TYR A 32 -2.02 -6.98 7.19
N ASP A 33 -2.51 -7.95 6.43
CA ASP A 33 -2.78 -9.28 6.91
C ASP A 33 -1.50 -10.11 6.86
N LYS A 34 -0.92 -10.34 8.03
CA LYS A 34 0.32 -11.12 8.19
C LYS A 34 0.12 -12.62 7.94
N GLU A 35 -1.08 -13.15 8.15
CA GLU A 35 -1.36 -14.57 7.97
C GLU A 35 -1.46 -14.91 6.48
N ALA A 36 -2.12 -14.04 5.72
CA ALA A 36 -2.26 -14.17 4.28
C ALA A 36 -1.06 -13.60 3.48
N ASP A 37 -0.18 -12.80 4.10
CA ASP A 37 0.85 -12.00 3.43
C ASP A 37 0.26 -11.05 2.36
N VAL A 38 -0.79 -10.32 2.74
CA VAL A 38 -1.56 -9.44 1.85
C VAL A 38 -1.68 -8.04 2.44
N LEU A 39 -1.36 -7.02 1.63
CA LEU A 39 -1.53 -5.61 1.98
C LEU A 39 -2.73 -5.01 1.23
N TYR A 40 -3.72 -4.54 1.97
CA TYR A 40 -4.87 -3.83 1.45
C TYR A 40 -4.65 -2.33 1.56
N ILE A 41 -4.81 -1.61 0.45
CA ILE A 41 -4.83 -0.16 0.42
C ILE A 41 -6.20 0.28 -0.09
N SER A 42 -6.87 1.15 0.65
CA SER A 42 -8.19 1.67 0.27
C SER A 42 -8.11 3.17 0.18
N PHE A 43 -8.56 3.76 -0.92
CA PHE A 43 -8.56 5.22 -1.12
C PHE A 43 -9.91 5.84 -0.73
N LYS A 44 -10.97 5.04 -0.73
CA LYS A 44 -12.32 5.49 -0.37
C LYS A 44 -13.01 4.56 0.61
N ARG A 45 -13.89 5.13 1.44
CA ARG A 45 -14.87 4.41 2.24
C ARG A 45 -16.27 4.99 2.03
N PRO A 46 -17.33 4.15 1.91
CA PRO A 46 -17.28 2.69 1.81
C PRO A 46 -16.68 2.25 0.46
N GLN A 47 -15.95 1.14 0.47
CA GLN A 47 -15.12 0.78 -0.67
C GLN A 47 -15.92 0.32 -1.89
N ARG A 48 -17.10 -0.31 -1.69
CA ARG A 48 -18.05 -0.85 -2.69
C ARG A 48 -17.46 -0.93 -4.12
N ALA A 49 -16.40 -1.71 -4.28
CA ALA A 49 -15.82 -1.98 -5.58
C ALA A 49 -16.84 -2.79 -6.38
N THR A 50 -17.04 -2.42 -7.63
CA THR A 50 -17.90 -3.13 -8.58
C THR A 50 -17.09 -4.02 -9.51
N ASP A 51 -15.80 -3.73 -9.65
CA ASP A 51 -14.90 -4.45 -10.54
C ASP A 51 -13.48 -4.57 -9.94
N SER A 52 -12.70 -5.50 -10.45
CA SER A 52 -11.31 -5.72 -10.06
C SER A 52 -10.47 -6.30 -11.19
N GLU A 53 -9.24 -5.79 -11.33
CA GLU A 53 -8.29 -6.22 -12.35
C GLU A 53 -7.02 -6.75 -11.68
N MET A 54 -6.66 -8.02 -11.96
CA MET A 54 -5.42 -8.62 -11.47
C MET A 54 -4.29 -8.32 -12.45
N LEU A 55 -3.24 -7.66 -11.98
CA LEU A 55 -2.02 -7.43 -12.73
C LEU A 55 -1.08 -8.64 -12.61
N ASP A 56 -0.26 -8.86 -13.64
CA ASP A 56 0.75 -9.94 -13.68
C ASP A 56 1.77 -9.86 -12.54
N ASN A 57 1.97 -8.66 -12.01
CA ASN A 57 2.80 -8.43 -10.86
C ASN A 57 2.05 -8.73 -9.56
N GLY A 58 0.97 -9.50 -9.49
CA GLY A 58 0.30 -9.89 -8.23
C GLY A 58 -0.32 -8.73 -7.43
N VAL A 59 -0.64 -7.63 -8.10
CA VAL A 59 -1.41 -6.51 -7.55
C VAL A 59 -2.81 -6.56 -8.14
N LEU A 60 -3.82 -6.57 -7.29
CA LEU A 60 -5.22 -6.48 -7.67
C LEU A 60 -5.69 -5.04 -7.51
N LEU A 61 -6.07 -4.42 -8.62
CA LEU A 61 -6.71 -3.11 -8.67
C LEU A 61 -8.20 -3.28 -8.37
N ARG A 62 -8.76 -2.42 -7.53
CA ARG A 62 -10.20 -2.44 -7.18
C ARG A 62 -10.85 -1.15 -7.65
N TYR A 63 -11.88 -1.30 -8.48
CA TYR A 63 -12.58 -0.19 -9.11
C TYR A 63 -14.03 -0.12 -8.67
N LYS A 64 -14.56 1.09 -8.63
CA LYS A 64 -15.98 1.36 -8.59
C LYS A 64 -16.32 2.21 -9.80
N GLU A 65 -17.05 1.63 -10.75
CA GLU A 65 -17.16 2.18 -12.11
C GLU A 65 -15.74 2.40 -12.67
N ASP A 66 -15.42 3.60 -13.15
CA ASP A 66 -14.09 3.93 -13.72
C ASP A 66 -13.10 4.46 -12.68
N GLU A 67 -13.45 4.45 -11.39
CA GLU A 67 -12.64 5.03 -10.32
C GLU A 67 -11.90 3.98 -9.51
N LEU A 68 -10.57 4.14 -9.37
CA LEU A 68 -9.74 3.29 -8.53
C LEU A 68 -10.02 3.55 -7.05
N VAL A 69 -10.69 2.62 -6.38
CA VAL A 69 -11.08 2.74 -4.95
C VAL A 69 -10.15 1.98 -4.00
N GLY A 70 -9.23 1.17 -4.52
CA GLY A 70 -8.18 0.55 -3.72
C GLY A 70 -7.30 -0.44 -4.48
N LEU A 71 -6.36 -1.00 -3.74
CA LEU A 71 -5.40 -2.00 -4.17
C LEU A 71 -5.39 -3.15 -3.16
N THR A 72 -5.03 -4.34 -3.65
CA THR A 72 -4.65 -5.48 -2.83
C THR A 72 -3.33 -6.01 -3.38
N VAL A 73 -2.28 -6.00 -2.56
CA VAL A 73 -0.95 -6.47 -2.95
C VAL A 73 -0.73 -7.84 -2.34
N LEU A 74 -0.60 -8.86 -3.19
CA LEU A 74 -0.30 -10.23 -2.76
C LEU A 74 1.20 -10.41 -2.57
N GLU A 75 1.56 -11.33 -1.68
CA GLU A 75 2.94 -11.60 -1.26
C GLU A 75 3.66 -10.31 -0.86
N ALA A 76 2.99 -9.49 -0.06
CA ALA A 76 3.41 -8.11 0.22
C ALA A 76 4.80 -8.06 0.85
N SER A 77 5.15 -9.03 1.69
CA SER A 77 6.48 -9.15 2.30
C SER A 77 7.62 -9.38 1.31
N LYS A 78 7.31 -9.92 0.11
CA LYS A 78 8.30 -10.17 -0.95
C LYS A 78 8.47 -8.98 -1.88
N ARG A 79 7.65 -7.94 -1.73
CA ARG A 79 7.78 -6.70 -2.50
C ARG A 79 8.95 -5.90 -1.97
N GLN A 80 10.04 -5.93 -2.73
CA GLN A 80 11.16 -5.03 -2.49
C GLN A 80 10.86 -3.67 -3.08
N ASP A 81 11.38 -2.65 -2.42
CA ASP A 81 11.29 -1.26 -2.85
C ASP A 81 11.88 -1.13 -4.26
N VAL A 82 11.09 -0.63 -5.22
CA VAL A 82 11.52 -0.43 -6.62
C VAL A 82 12.42 0.81 -6.74
N SER A 83 12.88 1.37 -5.62
CA SER A 83 13.77 2.53 -5.57
C SER A 83 15.19 2.27 -6.10
N ASP A 84 15.56 1.01 -6.39
CA ASP A 84 16.89 0.62 -6.87
C ASP A 84 16.95 0.12 -8.34
N THR A 85 15.93 0.34 -9.17
CA THR A 85 16.04 0.03 -10.62
C THR A 85 15.88 1.27 -11.50
N THR A 86 17.05 1.82 -11.85
CA THR A 86 17.39 2.74 -12.96
C THR A 86 17.03 4.21 -12.82
#